data_AF-A0A9X3ERB3-F1
#
_entry.id   AF-A0A9X3ERB3-F1
#
_cell.length_a   1.000
_cell.length_b   1.000
_cell.length_c   1.000
_cell.angle_alpha   90.00
_cell.angle_beta   90.00
_cell.angle_gamma   90.00
#
_symmetry.space_group_name_H-M   'P 1'
#
loop_
_entity.id
_entity.type
_entity.pdbx_description
1 polymer ?
#
loop_
_entity_poly.entity_id
_entity_poly.type
_entity_poly.pdbx_seq_one_letter_code
_entity_poly.pdbx_strand_id
1 'polypeptide(L)'
;MLRALRPSRTVSRFDRAAEELTPLVGREAEIEALRGLWAQVREGRGQFVLLSGEAGLGKSRLVQTLRTYTAGEAHQRLVCQCWPHFRNSALHPLLEATMRALDIDPETAASERLARVEAALAALRVPLQETVPLFAAVLAIPLNDRYAAPQLSPDLLKNRVQEALIRTVMALAAQRPTLLVVEDLHWSDQSTLELLELLVARMEDAPLMVVATSRPEFMPNWPARPHLHRLALRRLSPHQTAAMVALAARGQALPEALVEQLVARADGIPLFVEEITQSAAEVWQREGREADVRKASSALAAIPATLQELLLARLDRLQEAGREAAQLGAVLGRDFTYALLRHASDRDEDTLRTGLMQLVEAGIVRAEGSEQAARYVFRHALIQEAALGSLLRPRRQYLHQQATRAILGQFPELAELQPELLAHHFVEAGDCERAIEWLEKAGQKAVQRSANTDAVSHYSRAIALLRDRPEGDPRDRKELALQLALGAPLMSIRGYAAPEVHDTYARARELCRRAGDDAQLFPSVLGLWQFYMVGGAAEISANLGRHWWRRPRPPTTARC
;
A
#
# COMPACT_ATOMS: atom_id res chain seq x y z
N MET A 1 -11.00 34.01 -9.30
CA MET A 1 -11.63 32.98 -10.15
C MET A 1 -10.69 31.78 -10.16
N LEU A 2 -10.90 30.82 -9.26
CA LEU A 2 -10.12 29.58 -9.22
C LEU A 2 -10.20 28.96 -10.62
N ARG A 3 -9.11 29.04 -11.39
CA ARG A 3 -8.85 28.02 -12.40
C ARG A 3 -8.91 26.74 -11.56
N ALA A 4 -9.98 25.96 -11.78
CA ALA A 4 -10.25 24.75 -11.04
C ALA A 4 -8.90 24.07 -10.74
N LEU A 5 -8.71 23.56 -9.51
CA LEU A 5 -7.87 22.35 -9.38
C LEU A 5 -8.24 21.54 -10.60
N ARG A 6 -7.36 21.50 -11.63
CA ARG A 6 -7.74 20.97 -12.94
C ARG A 6 -8.41 19.66 -12.59
N PRO A 7 -9.66 19.37 -13.05
CA PRO A 7 -10.25 18.08 -12.77
C PRO A 7 -9.14 17.10 -13.11
N SER A 8 -8.62 16.40 -12.08
CA SER A 8 -7.35 15.67 -12.21
C SER A 8 -7.46 14.95 -13.55
N ARG A 9 -6.60 15.33 -14.50
CA ARG A 9 -6.67 14.83 -15.88
C ARG A 9 -6.07 13.42 -15.86
N THR A 10 -6.63 12.57 -15.01
CA THR A 10 -6.30 11.18 -14.78
C THR A 10 -7.42 10.59 -13.93
N VAL A 11 -8.58 10.46 -14.59
CA VAL A 11 -9.19 9.15 -14.86
C VAL A 11 -8.75 8.09 -13.84
N SER A 12 -9.61 7.77 -12.88
CA SER A 12 -9.46 6.49 -12.18
C SER A 12 -9.34 5.35 -13.16
N ARG A 13 -8.69 4.26 -12.75
CA ARG A 13 -8.74 2.89 -13.28
C ARG A 13 -10.02 2.42 -13.98
N PHE A 14 -11.14 3.15 -13.91
CA PHE A 14 -12.38 2.86 -14.64
C PHE A 14 -13.04 4.07 -15.34
N ASP A 15 -12.56 5.31 -15.18
CA ASP A 15 -13.21 6.51 -15.75
C ASP A 15 -13.15 6.55 -17.29
N ARG A 16 -12.23 5.79 -17.93
CA ARG A 16 -12.20 5.53 -19.38
C ARG A 16 -12.71 4.13 -19.77
N ALA A 17 -13.09 3.30 -18.81
CA ALA A 17 -13.53 1.92 -19.05
C ALA A 17 -15.05 1.73 -18.85
N ALA A 18 -15.80 2.81 -18.62
CA ALA A 18 -17.26 2.72 -18.50
C ALA A 18 -17.92 2.13 -19.75
N GLU A 19 -17.26 2.18 -20.92
CA GLU A 19 -17.81 1.72 -22.19
C GLU A 19 -17.63 0.21 -22.48
N GLU A 20 -16.84 -0.55 -21.70
CA GLU A 20 -16.56 -1.99 -22.01
C GLU A 20 -16.78 -2.99 -20.86
N LEU A 21 -17.24 -2.55 -19.68
CA LEU A 21 -17.32 -3.42 -18.51
C LEU A 21 -18.70 -4.09 -18.36
N THR A 22 -18.71 -5.39 -18.05
CA THR A 22 -19.93 -6.17 -17.78
C THR A 22 -20.78 -5.48 -16.68
N PRO A 23 -22.08 -5.17 -16.92
CA PRO A 23 -22.92 -4.49 -15.94
C PRO A 23 -22.91 -5.16 -14.55
N LEU A 24 -23.05 -4.36 -13.48
CA LEU A 24 -23.17 -4.91 -12.13
C LEU A 24 -24.46 -5.72 -12.00
N VAL A 25 -24.36 -6.90 -11.39
CA VAL A 25 -25.50 -7.78 -11.13
C VAL A 25 -25.62 -8.02 -9.63
N GLY A 26 -26.83 -7.92 -9.07
CA GLY A 26 -27.09 -8.32 -7.69
C GLY A 26 -26.49 -7.39 -6.65
N ARG A 27 -26.28 -6.12 -7.00
CA ARG A 27 -25.68 -5.08 -6.15
C ARG A 27 -26.59 -3.88 -5.92
N GLU A 28 -27.89 -4.05 -6.18
CA GLU A 28 -28.86 -2.97 -6.15
C GLU A 28 -28.99 -2.37 -4.75
N ALA A 29 -29.00 -3.21 -3.72
CA ALA A 29 -29.09 -2.78 -2.33
C ALA A 29 -27.85 -2.00 -1.87
N GLU A 30 -26.64 -2.47 -2.21
CA GLU A 30 -25.40 -1.79 -1.85
C GLU A 30 -25.22 -0.47 -2.62
N ILE A 31 -25.63 -0.43 -3.90
CA ILE A 31 -25.65 0.81 -4.69
C ILE A 31 -26.61 1.82 -4.06
N GLU A 32 -27.82 1.41 -3.70
CA GLU A 32 -28.82 2.31 -3.13
C GLU A 32 -28.39 2.83 -1.75
N ALA A 33 -27.79 1.98 -0.91
CA ALA A 33 -27.20 2.41 0.35
C ALA A 33 -26.12 3.48 0.14
N LEU A 34 -25.18 3.28 -0.80
CA LEU A 34 -24.14 4.26 -1.09
C LEU A 34 -24.71 5.58 -1.63
N ARG A 35 -25.77 5.53 -2.44
CA ARG A 35 -26.46 6.74 -2.94
C ARG A 35 -27.14 7.50 -1.82
N GLY A 36 -27.86 6.81 -0.95
CA GLY A 36 -28.50 7.42 0.22
C GLY A 36 -27.48 8.10 1.15
N LEU A 37 -26.32 7.47 1.36
CA LEU A 37 -25.24 8.07 2.14
C LEU A 37 -24.63 9.29 1.44
N TRP A 38 -24.43 9.24 0.12
CA TRP A 38 -23.95 10.40 -0.64
C TRP A 38 -24.94 11.58 -0.58
N ALA A 39 -26.25 11.33 -0.62
CA ALA A 39 -27.25 12.38 -0.45
C ALA A 39 -27.11 13.10 0.91
N GLN A 40 -26.87 12.36 2.00
CA GLN A 40 -26.60 12.96 3.33
C GLN A 40 -25.31 13.79 3.33
N VAL A 41 -24.27 13.35 2.61
CA VAL A 41 -23.01 14.10 2.47
C VAL A 41 -23.24 15.45 1.78
N ARG A 42 -24.13 15.50 0.79
CA ARG A 42 -24.52 16.76 0.14
C ARG A 42 -25.27 17.70 1.07
N GLU A 43 -25.93 17.18 2.09
CA GLU A 43 -26.57 17.96 3.16
C GLU A 43 -25.60 18.36 4.29
N GLY A 44 -24.30 18.05 4.14
CA GLY A 44 -23.27 18.40 5.12
C GLY A 44 -22.98 17.33 6.16
N ARG A 45 -23.59 16.14 6.07
CA ARG A 45 -23.39 15.05 7.04
C ARG A 45 -22.37 14.05 6.52
N GLY A 46 -21.22 13.96 7.18
CA GLY A 46 -20.14 13.09 6.73
C GLY A 46 -20.50 11.63 6.88
N GLN A 47 -19.98 10.78 5.99
CA GLN A 47 -20.24 9.35 5.98
C GLN A 47 -18.95 8.57 5.74
N PHE A 48 -18.67 7.60 6.60
CA PHE A 48 -17.61 6.63 6.40
C PHE A 48 -18.21 5.28 6.05
N VAL A 49 -17.77 4.67 4.95
CA VAL A 49 -18.19 3.34 4.53
C VAL A 49 -16.98 2.42 4.44
N LEU A 50 -16.95 1.39 5.27
CA LEU A 50 -16.03 0.27 5.13
C LEU A 50 -16.70 -0.83 4.29
N LEU A 51 -16.27 -0.94 3.03
CA LEU A 51 -16.73 -1.94 2.08
C LEU A 51 -15.82 -3.18 2.15
N SER A 52 -16.32 -4.24 2.76
CA SER A 52 -15.58 -5.49 2.97
C SER A 52 -16.04 -6.59 2.04
N GLY A 53 -15.15 -7.50 1.66
CA GLY A 53 -15.49 -8.67 0.84
C GLY A 53 -14.25 -9.37 0.29
N GLU A 54 -14.39 -10.63 -0.13
CA GLU A 54 -13.31 -11.40 -0.74
C GLU A 54 -12.78 -10.72 -2.03
N ALA A 55 -11.59 -11.13 -2.46
CA ALA A 55 -11.02 -10.67 -3.72
C ALA A 55 -11.93 -11.08 -4.89
N GLY A 56 -12.11 -10.19 -5.87
CA GLY A 56 -12.98 -10.46 -7.03
C GLY A 56 -14.49 -10.26 -6.82
N LEU A 57 -14.98 -9.97 -5.60
CA LEU A 57 -16.41 -9.71 -5.33
C LEU A 57 -16.98 -8.40 -5.91
N GLY A 58 -16.14 -7.58 -6.54
CA GLY A 58 -16.57 -6.34 -7.19
C GLY A 58 -16.54 -5.09 -6.31
N LYS A 59 -15.83 -5.10 -5.16
CA LYS A 59 -15.66 -3.90 -4.30
C LYS A 59 -15.26 -2.66 -5.10
N SER A 60 -14.21 -2.81 -5.89
CA SER A 60 -13.66 -1.76 -6.75
C SER A 60 -14.63 -1.30 -7.85
N ARG A 61 -15.49 -2.20 -8.36
CA ARG A 61 -16.54 -1.89 -9.33
C ARG A 61 -17.66 -1.09 -8.68
N LEU A 62 -18.07 -1.45 -7.46
CA LEU A 62 -19.09 -0.71 -6.71
C LEU A 62 -18.64 0.72 -6.39
N VAL A 63 -17.39 0.89 -5.94
CA VAL A 63 -16.76 2.22 -5.77
C VAL A 63 -16.77 3.01 -7.08
N GLN A 64 -16.52 2.35 -8.22
CA GLN A 64 -16.61 3.03 -9.50
C GLN A 64 -18.03 3.45 -9.85
N THR A 65 -19.02 2.59 -9.64
CA THR A 65 -20.42 2.94 -9.91
C THR A 65 -20.86 4.14 -9.10
N LEU A 66 -20.43 4.23 -7.83
CA LEU A 66 -20.62 5.43 -7.03
C LEU A 66 -19.98 6.65 -7.69
N ARG A 67 -18.73 6.55 -8.15
CA ARG A 67 -18.03 7.66 -8.81
C ARG A 67 -18.68 8.10 -10.12
N THR A 68 -19.18 7.16 -10.91
CA THR A 68 -19.92 7.46 -12.14
C THR A 68 -21.23 8.15 -11.80
N TYR A 69 -21.92 7.71 -10.74
CA TYR A 69 -23.14 8.36 -10.26
C TYR A 69 -22.88 9.81 -9.79
N THR A 70 -21.79 10.05 -9.05
CA THR A 70 -21.44 11.40 -8.58
C THR A 70 -20.80 12.27 -9.65
N ALA A 71 -20.41 11.73 -10.82
CA ALA A 71 -19.72 12.46 -11.88
C ALA A 71 -20.53 13.63 -12.47
N GLY A 72 -21.87 13.54 -12.43
CA GLY A 72 -22.77 14.61 -12.84
C GLY A 72 -22.84 15.79 -11.86
N GLU A 73 -22.20 15.68 -10.69
CA GLU A 73 -22.28 16.66 -9.61
C GLU A 73 -20.91 17.29 -9.33
N ALA A 74 -20.90 18.58 -8.97
CA ALA A 74 -19.67 19.29 -8.61
C ALA A 74 -19.15 18.85 -7.24
N HIS A 75 -18.23 17.89 -7.23
CA HIS A 75 -17.59 17.36 -6.03
C HIS A 75 -16.07 17.25 -6.20
N GLN A 76 -15.35 17.12 -5.08
CA GLN A 76 -13.92 16.82 -5.07
C GLN A 76 -13.69 15.32 -4.88
N ARG A 77 -12.53 14.84 -5.36
CA ARG A 77 -12.21 13.42 -5.35
C ARG A 77 -10.74 13.19 -5.02
N LEU A 78 -10.51 12.32 -4.05
CA LEU A 78 -9.19 11.84 -3.65
C LEU A 78 -9.18 10.32 -3.64
N VAL A 79 -8.11 9.69 -4.16
CA VAL A 79 -7.98 8.23 -4.22
C VAL A 79 -6.63 7.83 -3.63
N CYS A 80 -6.70 7.15 -2.50
CA CYS A 80 -5.58 6.50 -1.83
C CYS A 80 -5.61 5.00 -2.14
N GLN A 81 -4.44 4.42 -2.39
CA GLN A 81 -4.30 2.98 -2.65
C GLN A 81 -3.27 2.43 -1.67
N CYS A 82 -3.65 1.38 -0.94
CA CYS A 82 -2.75 0.69 -0.04
C CYS A 82 -2.08 -0.47 -0.78
N TRP A 83 -0.82 -0.73 -0.43
CA TRP A 83 0.03 -1.73 -1.09
C TRP A 83 0.72 -2.64 -0.07
N PRO A 84 0.86 -3.95 -0.32
CA PRO A 84 1.44 -4.89 0.64
C PRO A 84 2.85 -4.51 1.11
N HIS A 85 3.71 -4.04 0.21
CA HIS A 85 5.11 -3.71 0.50
C HIS A 85 5.29 -2.38 1.24
N PHE A 86 4.25 -1.53 1.28
CA PHE A 86 4.24 -0.25 2.02
C PHE A 86 3.46 -0.33 3.34
N ARG A 87 3.13 -1.54 3.82
CA ARG A 87 2.41 -1.75 5.09
C ARG A 87 3.14 -1.19 6.33
N ASN A 88 4.43 -0.92 6.22
CA ASN A 88 5.24 -0.29 7.27
C ASN A 88 5.86 1.04 6.79
N SER A 89 5.17 1.74 5.89
CA SER A 89 5.57 3.05 5.37
C SER A 89 4.56 4.10 5.81
N ALA A 90 4.94 4.89 6.80
CA ALA A 90 4.05 5.84 7.45
C ALA A 90 3.35 6.77 6.44
N LEU A 91 2.01 6.76 6.48
CA LEU A 91 1.14 7.61 5.67
C LEU A 91 1.28 7.42 4.15
N HIS A 92 1.93 6.34 3.69
CA HIS A 92 2.26 6.15 2.28
C HIS A 92 1.07 6.36 1.32
N PRO A 93 -0.12 5.76 1.53
CA PRO A 93 -1.26 5.94 0.63
C PRO A 93 -1.70 7.40 0.47
N LEU A 94 -1.61 8.19 1.54
CA LEU A 94 -1.96 9.60 1.55
C LEU A 94 -0.90 10.47 0.88
N LEU A 95 0.38 10.16 1.11
CA LEU A 95 1.48 10.89 0.47
C LEU A 95 1.49 10.68 -1.02
N GLU A 96 1.32 9.43 -1.47
CA GLU A 96 1.21 9.11 -2.88
C GLU A 96 -0.01 9.80 -3.52
N ALA A 97 -1.16 9.78 -2.84
CA ALA A 97 -2.36 10.49 -3.30
C ALA A 97 -2.15 12.01 -3.37
N THR A 98 -1.45 12.60 -2.40
CA THR A 98 -1.15 14.03 -2.35
C THR A 98 -0.19 14.43 -3.48
N MET A 99 0.92 13.70 -3.66
CA MET A 99 1.86 13.95 -4.75
C MET A 99 1.15 13.87 -6.10
N ARG A 100 0.34 12.82 -6.32
CA ARG A 100 -0.46 12.67 -7.55
C ARG A 100 -1.47 13.80 -7.74
N ALA A 101 -2.17 14.24 -6.69
CA ALA A 101 -3.16 15.32 -6.79
C ALA A 101 -2.51 16.69 -7.11
N LEU A 102 -1.25 16.88 -6.71
CA LEU A 102 -0.46 18.08 -6.96
C LEU A 102 0.43 17.97 -8.20
N ASP A 103 0.35 16.85 -8.93
CA ASP A 103 1.17 16.55 -10.11
C ASP A 103 2.68 16.59 -9.79
N ILE A 104 3.05 16.25 -8.56
CA ILE A 104 4.44 16.22 -8.09
C ILE A 104 5.06 14.87 -8.47
N ASP A 105 6.08 14.93 -9.31
CA ASP A 105 6.94 13.80 -9.66
C ASP A 105 8.27 13.88 -8.89
N PRO A 106 8.93 12.76 -8.56
CA PRO A 106 10.32 12.75 -8.08
C PRO A 106 11.27 13.68 -8.84
N GLU A 107 11.19 13.73 -10.18
CA GLU A 107 12.06 14.55 -11.04
C GLU A 107 11.76 16.06 -10.93
N THR A 108 10.65 16.44 -10.29
CA THR A 108 10.28 17.86 -10.13
C THR A 108 11.26 18.54 -9.16
N ALA A 109 11.78 19.71 -9.54
CA ALA A 109 12.68 20.48 -8.68
C ALA A 109 12.04 20.77 -7.31
N ALA A 110 12.83 20.68 -6.23
CA ALA A 110 12.33 20.84 -4.85
C ALA A 110 11.58 22.16 -4.62
N SER A 111 12.07 23.27 -5.20
CA SER A 111 11.43 24.58 -5.12
C SER A 111 10.05 24.61 -5.79
N GLU A 112 9.89 23.90 -6.90
CA GLU A 112 8.62 23.78 -7.60
C GLU A 112 7.64 22.89 -6.83
N ARG A 113 8.12 21.77 -6.28
CA ARG A 113 7.30 20.90 -5.40
C ARG A 113 6.75 21.69 -4.21
N LEU A 114 7.58 22.48 -3.54
CA LEU A 114 7.16 23.32 -2.42
C LEU A 114 6.13 24.38 -2.85
N ALA A 115 6.36 25.05 -4.00
CA ALA A 115 5.43 26.05 -4.52
C ALA A 115 4.05 25.46 -4.85
N ARG A 116 4.00 24.23 -5.39
CA ARG A 116 2.73 23.53 -5.66
C ARG A 116 1.97 23.18 -4.38
N VAL A 117 2.69 22.73 -3.34
CA VAL A 117 2.10 22.49 -2.00
C VAL A 117 1.55 23.80 -1.41
N GLU A 118 2.34 24.88 -1.42
CA GLU A 118 1.92 26.19 -0.93
C GLU A 118 0.67 26.70 -1.65
N ALA A 119 0.64 26.64 -2.99
CA ALA A 119 -0.48 27.09 -3.79
C ALA A 119 -1.77 26.30 -3.50
N ALA A 120 -1.65 24.98 -3.32
CA ALA A 120 -2.79 24.13 -2.99
C ALA A 120 -3.35 24.45 -1.59
N LEU A 121 -2.48 24.58 -0.58
CA LEU A 121 -2.89 24.93 0.77
C LEU A 121 -3.47 26.36 0.84
N ALA A 122 -2.93 27.30 0.05
CA ALA A 122 -3.43 28.68 -0.02
C ALA A 122 -4.87 28.72 -0.58
N ALA A 123 -5.15 27.90 -1.60
CA ALA A 123 -6.49 27.74 -2.15
C ALA A 123 -7.50 27.22 -1.13
N LEU A 124 -7.05 26.48 -0.11
CA LEU A 124 -7.86 25.96 0.98
C LEU A 124 -8.00 26.94 2.16
N ARG A 125 -7.30 28.08 2.11
CA ARG A 125 -7.30 29.10 3.18
C ARG A 125 -6.89 28.55 4.54
N VAL A 126 -6.03 27.53 4.56
CA VAL A 126 -5.41 27.03 5.79
C VAL A 126 -4.21 27.91 6.17
N PRO A 127 -3.80 27.97 7.46
CA PRO A 127 -2.65 28.78 7.88
C PRO A 127 -1.36 28.25 7.26
N LEU A 128 -0.85 28.94 6.23
CA LEU A 128 0.30 28.50 5.43
C LEU A 128 1.57 28.33 6.26
N GLN A 129 1.86 29.30 7.13
CA GLN A 129 3.06 29.30 7.98
C GLN A 129 3.12 28.11 8.93
N GLU A 130 1.97 27.57 9.34
CA GLU A 130 1.91 26.37 10.18
C GLU A 130 1.81 25.08 9.36
N THR A 131 1.17 25.12 8.19
CA THR A 131 0.78 23.91 7.45
C THR A 131 1.83 23.49 6.42
N VAL A 132 2.44 24.45 5.71
CA VAL A 132 3.46 24.14 4.68
C VAL A 132 4.67 23.41 5.26
N PRO A 133 5.26 23.82 6.42
CA PRO A 133 6.38 23.10 7.01
C PRO A 133 6.06 21.64 7.36
N LEU A 134 4.83 21.36 7.77
CA LEU A 134 4.40 20.01 8.14
C LEU A 134 4.25 19.11 6.91
N PHE A 135 3.64 19.60 5.83
CA PHE A 135 3.57 18.85 4.57
C PHE A 135 4.95 18.63 3.96
N ALA A 136 5.81 19.64 3.97
CA ALA A 136 7.18 19.54 3.48
C ALA A 136 7.99 18.46 4.23
N ALA A 137 7.84 18.40 5.57
CA ALA A 137 8.50 17.38 6.38
C ALA A 137 8.10 15.95 5.98
N VAL A 138 6.80 15.69 5.76
CA VAL A 138 6.32 14.33 5.45
C VAL A 138 6.62 13.95 4.00
N LEU A 139 6.50 14.91 3.06
CA LEU A 139 6.83 14.72 1.65
C LEU A 139 8.35 14.75 1.37
N ALA A 140 9.18 14.97 2.39
CA ALA A 140 10.62 15.13 2.27
C ALA A 140 11.04 16.23 1.27
N ILE A 141 10.33 17.36 1.29
CA ILE A 141 10.62 18.54 0.46
C ILE A 141 11.45 19.53 1.28
N PRO A 142 12.65 19.91 0.82
CA PRO A 142 13.43 20.97 1.44
C PRO A 142 12.65 22.30 1.54
N LEU A 143 12.71 22.95 2.70
CA LEU A 143 12.15 24.28 2.90
C LEU A 143 13.06 25.37 2.33
N ASN A 144 12.47 26.53 2.03
CA ASN A 144 13.17 27.76 1.67
C ASN A 144 13.08 28.78 2.84
N ASP A 145 13.70 29.94 2.67
CA ASP A 145 13.77 30.98 3.72
C ASP A 145 12.42 31.55 4.18
N ARG A 146 11.31 31.23 3.48
CA ARG A 146 9.95 31.68 3.86
C ARG A 146 9.36 30.88 5.01
N TYR A 147 9.89 29.70 5.30
CA TYR A 147 9.33 28.75 6.25
C TYR A 147 10.41 28.21 7.18
N ALA A 148 10.16 28.30 8.48
CA ALA A 148 11.02 27.67 9.47
C ALA A 148 10.70 26.16 9.57
N ALA A 149 11.74 25.34 9.68
CA ALA A 149 11.57 23.93 10.00
C ALA A 149 10.90 23.79 11.38
N PRO A 150 9.93 22.87 11.56
CA PRO A 150 9.28 22.68 12.86
C PRO A 150 10.29 22.24 13.92
N GLN A 151 10.47 23.04 14.97
CA GLN A 151 11.28 22.68 16.14
C GLN A 151 10.41 21.93 17.16
N LEU A 152 9.98 20.72 16.80
CA LEU A 152 9.09 19.90 17.62
C LEU A 152 9.76 18.58 17.98
N SER A 153 9.41 18.03 19.13
CA SER A 153 9.71 16.63 19.39
C SER A 153 9.01 15.76 18.34
N PRO A 154 9.55 14.56 18.01
CA PRO A 154 8.94 13.69 17.02
C PRO A 154 7.45 13.42 17.30
N ASP A 155 7.05 13.08 18.52
CA ASP A 155 5.65 12.77 18.83
C ASP A 155 4.72 13.98 18.61
N LEU A 156 5.18 15.18 18.95
CA LEU A 156 4.43 16.40 18.72
C LEU A 156 4.37 16.74 17.22
N LEU A 157 5.45 16.50 16.48
CA LEU A 157 5.46 16.63 15.02
C LEU A 157 4.42 15.71 14.37
N LYS A 158 4.35 14.43 14.77
CA LYS A 158 3.35 13.48 14.29
C LYS A 158 1.94 13.99 14.53
N ASN A 159 1.62 14.40 15.75
CA ASN A 159 0.30 14.92 16.09
C ASN A 159 -0.05 16.17 15.27
N ARG A 160 0.90 17.08 15.08
CA ARG A 160 0.71 18.29 14.25
C ARG A 160 0.50 17.95 12.78
N VAL A 161 1.25 16.98 12.24
CA VAL A 161 1.07 16.47 10.88
C VAL A 161 -0.33 15.87 10.71
N GLN A 162 -0.77 15.01 11.63
CA GLN A 162 -2.10 14.39 11.56
C GLN A 162 -3.21 15.45 11.59
N GLU A 163 -3.12 16.41 12.51
CA GLU A 163 -4.08 17.51 12.60
C GLU A 163 -4.06 18.39 11.33
N ALA A 164 -2.89 18.67 10.77
CA ALA A 164 -2.76 19.40 9.52
C ALA A 164 -3.39 18.65 8.33
N LEU A 165 -3.20 17.33 8.23
CA LEU A 165 -3.80 16.50 7.20
C LEU A 165 -5.34 16.48 7.33
N ILE A 166 -5.85 16.27 8.54
CA ILE A 166 -7.30 16.29 8.80
C ILE A 166 -7.87 17.66 8.45
N ARG A 167 -7.26 18.74 8.94
CA ARG A 167 -7.67 20.11 8.65
C ARG A 167 -7.73 20.38 7.15
N THR A 168 -6.74 19.90 6.39
CA THR A 168 -6.72 20.02 4.93
C THR A 168 -7.88 19.27 4.28
N VAL A 169 -8.16 18.02 4.69
CA VAL A 169 -9.30 17.24 4.17
C VAL A 169 -10.64 17.88 4.52
N MET A 170 -10.79 18.40 5.75
CA MET A 170 -11.99 19.10 6.19
C MET A 170 -12.17 20.43 5.46
N ALA A 171 -11.09 21.17 5.19
CA ALA A 171 -11.13 22.39 4.39
C ALA A 171 -11.51 22.13 2.92
N LEU A 172 -11.03 21.01 2.34
CA LEU A 172 -11.45 20.54 1.01
C LEU A 172 -12.97 20.27 1.00
N ALA A 173 -13.46 19.51 1.98
CA ALA A 173 -14.89 19.22 2.14
C ALA A 173 -15.73 20.50 2.33
N ALA A 174 -15.27 21.44 3.16
CA ALA A 174 -15.98 22.70 3.39
C ALA A 174 -16.18 23.55 2.12
N GLN A 175 -15.33 23.39 1.10
CA GLN A 175 -15.52 24.08 -0.18
C GLN A 175 -16.57 23.40 -1.06
N ARG A 176 -16.54 22.07 -1.14
CA ARG A 176 -17.44 21.23 -1.94
C ARG A 176 -17.51 19.82 -1.36
N PRO A 177 -18.63 19.10 -1.55
CA PRO A 177 -18.70 17.68 -1.20
C PRO A 177 -17.48 16.92 -1.70
N THR A 178 -16.88 16.12 -0.84
CA THR A 178 -15.62 15.43 -1.12
C THR A 178 -15.80 13.92 -0.99
N LEU A 179 -15.38 13.17 -2.01
CA LEU A 179 -15.30 11.71 -1.98
C LEU A 179 -13.84 11.27 -1.85
N LEU A 180 -13.48 10.75 -0.68
CA LEU A 180 -12.19 10.14 -0.40
C LEU A 180 -12.31 8.61 -0.49
N VAL A 181 -11.64 8.02 -1.47
CA VAL A 181 -11.58 6.56 -1.64
C VAL A 181 -10.27 6.04 -1.08
N VAL A 182 -10.32 5.01 -0.24
CA VAL A 182 -9.14 4.31 0.28
C VAL A 182 -9.23 2.83 -0.11
N GLU A 183 -8.51 2.43 -1.15
CA GLU A 183 -8.54 1.06 -1.63
C GLU A 183 -7.59 0.15 -0.85
N ASP A 184 -8.04 -1.08 -0.62
CA ASP A 184 -7.28 -2.17 -0.02
C ASP A 184 -6.70 -1.86 1.37
N LEU A 185 -7.50 -1.22 2.23
CA LEU A 185 -7.17 -0.74 3.58
C LEU A 185 -6.49 -1.79 4.49
N HIS A 186 -6.71 -3.08 4.25
CA HIS A 186 -6.04 -4.18 4.94
C HIS A 186 -4.51 -4.21 4.77
N TRP A 187 -3.98 -3.53 3.74
CA TRP A 187 -2.54 -3.33 3.51
C TRP A 187 -2.03 -1.97 4.01
N SER A 188 -2.88 -1.16 4.64
CA SER A 188 -2.50 0.16 5.16
C SER A 188 -1.43 0.06 6.24
N ASP A 189 -0.58 1.07 6.31
CA ASP A 189 0.29 1.31 7.45
C ASP A 189 -0.50 1.77 8.68
N GLN A 190 0.11 1.60 9.86
CA GLN A 190 -0.52 1.93 11.13
C GLN A 190 -0.81 3.43 11.25
N SER A 191 0.07 4.31 10.76
CA SER A 191 -0.10 5.75 10.86
C SER A 191 -1.31 6.24 10.04
N THR A 192 -1.57 5.62 8.88
CA THR A 192 -2.77 5.86 8.07
C THR A 192 -4.04 5.39 8.78
N LEU A 193 -4.01 4.23 9.45
CA LEU A 193 -5.16 3.73 10.21
C LEU A 193 -5.53 4.65 11.37
N GLU A 194 -4.53 5.14 12.11
CA GLU A 194 -4.70 6.13 13.18
C GLU A 194 -5.28 7.46 12.63
N LEU A 195 -4.78 7.93 11.48
CA LEU A 195 -5.30 9.15 10.85
C LEU A 195 -6.78 8.98 10.45
N LEU A 196 -7.14 7.84 9.86
CA LEU A 196 -8.53 7.56 9.47
C LEU A 196 -9.45 7.45 10.68
N GLU A 197 -8.99 6.88 11.80
CA GLU A 197 -9.73 6.87 13.06
C GLU A 197 -10.01 8.29 13.57
N LEU A 198 -8.98 9.14 13.58
CA LEU A 198 -9.11 10.55 13.96
C LEU A 198 -10.02 11.34 13.03
N LEU A 199 -10.04 11.01 11.73
CA LEU A 199 -10.92 11.60 10.73
C LEU A 199 -12.37 11.17 10.95
N VAL A 200 -12.62 9.87 11.19
CA VAL A 200 -13.95 9.35 11.56
C VAL A 200 -14.48 10.09 12.78
N ALA A 201 -13.66 10.38 13.78
CA ALA A 201 -14.09 11.12 14.96
C ALA A 201 -14.49 12.59 14.72
N ARG A 202 -14.11 13.20 13.58
CA ARG A 202 -14.28 14.64 13.30
C ARG A 202 -15.18 14.95 12.10
N MET A 203 -15.51 13.97 11.26
CA MET A 203 -16.16 14.20 9.97
C MET A 203 -17.69 14.31 10.01
N GLU A 204 -18.33 14.13 11.17
CA GLU A 204 -19.80 14.03 11.31
C GLU A 204 -20.56 15.18 10.62
N ASP A 205 -20.10 16.42 10.81
CA ASP A 205 -20.73 17.64 10.25
C ASP A 205 -19.98 18.21 9.03
N ALA A 206 -19.23 17.37 8.30
CA ALA A 206 -18.58 17.77 7.07
C ALA A 206 -19.20 17.08 5.85
N PRO A 207 -19.31 17.75 4.69
CA PRO A 207 -19.71 17.11 3.43
C PRO A 207 -18.57 16.24 2.87
N LEU A 208 -18.19 15.22 3.62
CA LEU A 208 -17.13 14.27 3.32
C LEU A 208 -17.68 12.84 3.32
N MET A 209 -17.53 12.14 2.20
CA MET A 209 -17.70 10.69 2.13
C MET A 209 -16.33 10.02 2.09
N VAL A 210 -16.08 9.09 3.00
CA VAL A 210 -14.92 8.18 2.92
C VAL A 210 -15.42 6.80 2.56
N VAL A 211 -14.88 6.20 1.48
CA VAL A 211 -15.18 4.82 1.11
C VAL A 211 -13.88 4.02 1.13
N ALA A 212 -13.74 3.16 2.13
CA ALA A 212 -12.58 2.30 2.29
C ALA A 212 -12.91 0.86 1.88
N THR A 213 -12.07 0.21 1.05
CA THR A 213 -12.25 -1.20 0.69
C THR A 213 -11.32 -2.10 1.51
N SER A 214 -11.81 -3.24 1.98
CA SER A 214 -10.99 -4.20 2.74
C SER A 214 -11.36 -5.65 2.44
N ARG A 215 -10.51 -6.56 2.92
CA ARG A 215 -10.81 -8.00 3.00
C ARG A 215 -11.62 -8.29 4.29
N PRO A 216 -12.43 -9.37 4.32
CA PRO A 216 -13.31 -9.69 5.45
C PRO A 216 -12.59 -9.91 6.78
N GLU A 217 -11.38 -10.45 6.76
CA GLU A 217 -10.53 -10.67 7.93
C GLU A 217 -10.02 -9.37 8.56
N PHE A 218 -10.05 -8.25 7.82
CA PHE A 218 -9.59 -6.97 8.32
C PHE A 218 -10.71 -6.23 9.04
N MET A 219 -10.63 -6.22 10.37
CA MET A 219 -11.59 -5.57 11.25
C MET A 219 -10.90 -4.47 12.06
N PRO A 220 -10.89 -3.21 11.58
CA PRO A 220 -10.34 -2.10 12.36
C PRO A 220 -11.22 -1.87 13.60
N ASN A 221 -10.57 -1.75 14.76
CA ASN A 221 -11.20 -1.57 16.06
C ASN A 221 -11.61 -0.11 16.32
N TRP A 222 -12.25 0.52 15.35
CA TRP A 222 -12.76 1.88 15.50
C TRP A 222 -14.04 1.89 16.34
N PRO A 223 -14.20 2.88 17.24
CA PRO A 223 -15.43 3.05 18.00
C PRO A 223 -16.66 3.16 17.08
N ALA A 224 -17.78 2.55 17.50
CA ALA A 224 -19.03 2.68 16.76
C ALA A 224 -19.49 4.15 16.72
N ARG A 225 -19.92 4.61 15.55
CA ARG A 225 -20.42 5.96 15.29
C ARG A 225 -21.61 5.90 14.33
N PRO A 226 -22.60 6.81 14.40
CA PRO A 226 -23.76 6.80 13.50
C PRO A 226 -23.41 6.93 12.01
N HIS A 227 -22.34 7.65 11.70
CA HIS A 227 -21.84 7.86 10.34
C HIS A 227 -20.79 6.82 9.89
N LEU A 228 -20.51 5.80 10.69
CA LEU A 228 -19.59 4.71 10.33
C LEU A 228 -20.39 3.45 9.93
N HIS A 229 -20.42 3.18 8.63
CA HIS A 229 -21.16 2.07 8.02
C HIS A 229 -20.22 0.95 7.60
N ARG A 230 -20.60 -0.30 7.87
CA ARG A 230 -19.87 -1.49 7.41
C ARG A 230 -20.73 -2.25 6.42
N LEU A 231 -20.32 -2.31 5.16
CA LEU A 231 -21.01 -3.02 4.09
C LEU A 231 -20.19 -4.25 3.69
N ALA A 232 -20.72 -5.44 3.93
CA ALA A 232 -20.08 -6.70 3.56
C ALA A 232 -20.68 -7.24 2.25
N LEU A 233 -19.87 -7.29 1.20
CA LEU A 233 -20.27 -7.89 -0.07
C LEU A 233 -20.32 -9.41 0.06
N ARG A 234 -21.45 -9.96 -0.35
CA ARG A 234 -21.66 -11.41 -0.46
C ARG A 234 -21.36 -11.90 -1.88
N ARG A 235 -21.12 -13.20 -2.00
CA ARG A 235 -21.08 -13.91 -3.30
C ARG A 235 -22.45 -13.80 -3.98
N LEU A 236 -22.45 -13.82 -5.31
CA LEU A 236 -23.66 -13.81 -6.12
C LEU A 236 -24.44 -15.12 -5.91
N SER A 237 -25.76 -15.02 -5.84
CA SER A 237 -26.62 -16.20 -5.85
C SER A 237 -26.54 -16.92 -7.21
N PRO A 238 -26.92 -18.21 -7.31
CA PRO A 238 -26.91 -18.92 -8.59
C PRO A 238 -27.69 -18.19 -9.70
N HIS A 239 -28.82 -17.58 -9.36
CA HIS A 239 -29.60 -16.76 -10.30
C HIS A 239 -28.83 -15.50 -10.74
N GLN A 240 -28.20 -14.78 -9.81
CA GLN A 240 -27.41 -13.59 -10.15
C GLN A 240 -26.18 -13.95 -10.98
N THR A 241 -25.55 -15.08 -10.68
CA THR A 241 -24.44 -15.65 -11.47
C THR A 241 -24.89 -15.95 -12.90
N ALA A 242 -26.03 -16.62 -13.10
CA ALA A 242 -26.57 -16.90 -14.42
C ALA A 242 -26.87 -15.62 -15.23
N ALA A 243 -27.45 -14.61 -14.57
CA ALA A 243 -27.68 -13.30 -15.20
C ALA A 243 -26.37 -12.62 -15.61
N MET A 244 -25.32 -12.73 -14.78
CA MET A 244 -24.00 -12.20 -15.11
C MET A 244 -23.32 -12.97 -16.25
N VAL A 245 -23.50 -14.29 -16.35
CA VAL A 245 -23.04 -15.10 -17.51
C VAL A 245 -23.68 -14.58 -18.79
N ALA A 246 -25.00 -14.35 -18.80
CA ALA A 246 -25.68 -13.84 -19.99
C ALA A 246 -25.13 -12.47 -20.46
N LEU A 247 -24.79 -11.59 -19.52
CA LEU A 247 -24.19 -10.28 -19.82
C LEU A 247 -22.72 -10.40 -20.28
N ALA A 248 -21.93 -11.25 -19.60
CA ALA A 248 -20.52 -11.45 -19.91
C ALA A 248 -20.30 -12.16 -21.27
N ALA A 249 -21.29 -12.90 -21.76
CA ALA A 249 -21.27 -13.54 -23.08
C ALA A 249 -21.40 -12.56 -24.26
N ARG A 250 -21.62 -11.25 -24.00
CA ARG A 250 -21.64 -10.16 -25.01
C ARG A 250 -22.53 -10.46 -26.23
N GLY A 251 -23.72 -11.03 -25.99
CA GLY A 251 -24.70 -11.34 -27.03
C GLY A 251 -24.53 -12.71 -27.70
N GLN A 252 -23.56 -13.52 -27.27
CA GLN A 252 -23.48 -14.92 -27.70
C GLN A 252 -24.48 -15.78 -26.93
N ALA A 253 -25.29 -16.54 -27.68
CA ALA A 253 -26.20 -17.53 -27.09
C ALA A 253 -25.43 -18.78 -26.67
N LEU A 254 -25.22 -18.92 -25.36
CA LEU A 254 -24.63 -20.11 -24.76
C LEU A 254 -25.74 -21.14 -24.44
N PRO A 255 -25.52 -22.45 -24.66
CA PRO A 255 -26.47 -23.49 -24.27
C PRO A 255 -26.75 -23.48 -22.77
N GLU A 256 -27.98 -23.81 -22.36
CA GLU A 256 -28.39 -23.83 -20.95
C GLU A 256 -27.49 -24.74 -20.08
N ALA A 257 -27.16 -25.94 -20.57
CA ALA A 257 -26.24 -26.86 -19.90
C ALA A 257 -24.84 -26.26 -19.68
N LEU A 258 -24.37 -25.40 -20.59
CA LEU A 258 -23.09 -24.69 -20.42
C LEU A 258 -23.23 -23.59 -19.35
N VAL A 259 -24.34 -22.83 -19.36
CA VAL A 259 -24.61 -21.80 -18.34
C VAL A 259 -24.69 -22.43 -16.94
N GLU A 260 -25.42 -23.53 -16.75
CA GLU A 260 -25.50 -24.24 -15.47
C GLU A 260 -24.12 -24.65 -14.96
N GLN A 261 -23.27 -25.15 -15.85
CA GLN A 261 -21.90 -25.52 -15.51
C GLN A 261 -21.03 -24.33 -15.14
N LEU A 262 -21.16 -23.20 -15.83
CA LEU A 262 -20.45 -21.97 -15.48
C LEU A 262 -20.91 -21.45 -14.10
N VAL A 263 -22.23 -21.50 -13.83
CA VAL A 263 -22.80 -21.10 -12.54
C VAL A 263 -22.27 -21.97 -11.40
N ALA A 264 -22.23 -23.30 -11.60
CA ALA A 264 -21.71 -24.23 -10.60
C ALA A 264 -20.22 -24.03 -10.33
N ARG A 265 -19.42 -23.68 -11.34
CA ARG A 265 -17.98 -23.46 -11.20
C ARG A 265 -17.61 -22.10 -10.64
N ALA A 266 -18.34 -21.03 -10.96
CA ALA A 266 -17.95 -19.66 -10.63
C ALA A 266 -18.01 -19.31 -9.14
N ASP A 267 -18.66 -20.14 -8.33
CA ASP A 267 -18.79 -20.01 -6.87
C ASP A 267 -19.30 -18.61 -6.42
N GLY A 268 -20.09 -17.98 -7.30
CA GLY A 268 -20.66 -16.65 -7.10
C GLY A 268 -19.64 -15.50 -7.05
N ILE A 269 -18.41 -15.69 -7.53
CA ILE A 269 -17.39 -14.63 -7.57
C ILE A 269 -17.47 -13.89 -8.92
N PRO A 270 -17.92 -12.62 -8.98
CA PRO A 270 -18.11 -11.87 -10.23
C PRO A 270 -16.92 -11.88 -11.19
N LEU A 271 -15.70 -11.65 -10.69
CA LEU A 271 -14.50 -11.71 -11.53
C LEU A 271 -14.33 -13.09 -12.16
N PHE A 272 -14.62 -14.16 -11.41
CA PHE A 272 -14.51 -15.51 -11.93
C PHE A 272 -15.58 -15.77 -12.99
N VAL A 273 -16.83 -15.36 -12.74
CA VAL A 273 -17.95 -15.45 -13.71
C VAL A 273 -17.58 -14.78 -15.03
N GLU A 274 -17.09 -13.54 -14.99
CA GLU A 274 -16.75 -12.76 -16.18
C GLU A 274 -15.70 -13.49 -17.03
N GLU A 275 -14.64 -13.95 -16.39
CA GLU A 275 -13.48 -14.54 -17.05
C GLU A 275 -13.75 -15.96 -17.61
N ILE A 276 -14.46 -16.83 -16.86
CA ILE A 276 -14.83 -18.15 -17.38
C ILE A 276 -15.85 -18.05 -18.51
N THR A 277 -16.75 -17.07 -18.45
CA THR A 277 -17.76 -16.87 -19.48
C THR A 277 -17.12 -16.39 -20.77
N GLN A 278 -16.20 -15.43 -20.69
CA GLN A 278 -15.45 -14.97 -21.86
C GLN A 278 -14.64 -16.11 -22.48
N SER A 279 -13.97 -16.93 -21.66
CA SER A 279 -13.22 -18.10 -22.13
C SER A 279 -14.13 -19.14 -22.81
N ALA A 280 -15.29 -19.43 -22.23
CA ALA A 280 -16.27 -20.36 -22.79
C ALA A 280 -16.88 -19.83 -24.11
N ALA A 281 -17.20 -18.54 -24.15
CA ALA A 281 -17.73 -17.84 -25.33
C ALA A 281 -16.73 -17.90 -26.50
N GLU A 282 -15.44 -17.64 -26.26
CA GLU A 282 -14.39 -17.74 -27.29
C GLU A 282 -14.26 -19.15 -27.89
N VAL A 283 -14.37 -20.19 -27.06
CA VAL A 283 -14.32 -21.58 -27.52
C VAL A 283 -15.58 -21.94 -28.30
N TRP A 284 -16.74 -21.58 -27.78
CA TRP A 284 -18.04 -21.81 -28.43
C TRP A 284 -18.11 -21.15 -29.81
N GLN A 285 -17.59 -19.93 -29.94
CA GLN A 285 -17.53 -19.24 -31.23
C GLN A 285 -16.64 -19.96 -32.25
N ARG A 286 -15.53 -20.59 -31.82
CA ARG A 286 -14.60 -21.32 -32.69
C ARG A 286 -15.14 -22.69 -33.12
N GLU A 287 -15.88 -23.39 -32.26
CA GLU A 287 -16.38 -24.75 -32.53
C GLU A 287 -17.67 -24.78 -33.38
N GLY A 288 -18.34 -23.63 -33.54
CA GLY A 288 -19.56 -23.49 -34.34
C GLY A 288 -20.83 -23.94 -33.61
N ARG A 289 -21.99 -23.42 -34.04
CA ARG A 289 -23.31 -23.65 -33.41
C ARG A 289 -23.83 -25.10 -33.51
N GLU A 290 -23.12 -25.99 -34.20
CA GLU A 290 -23.40 -27.43 -34.31
C GLU A 290 -22.61 -28.29 -33.31
N ALA A 291 -21.91 -27.67 -32.37
CA ALA A 291 -21.23 -28.41 -31.31
C ALA A 291 -22.24 -29.14 -30.42
N ASP A 292 -22.27 -30.46 -30.57
CA ASP A 292 -22.97 -31.41 -29.71
C ASP A 292 -22.66 -31.12 -28.22
N VAL A 293 -23.62 -31.30 -27.31
CA VAL A 293 -23.47 -30.98 -25.86
C VAL A 293 -22.24 -31.67 -25.23
N ARG A 294 -21.79 -32.77 -25.84
CA ARG A 294 -20.56 -33.50 -25.51
C ARG A 294 -19.27 -32.74 -25.83
N LYS A 295 -19.21 -31.98 -26.94
CA LYS A 295 -18.05 -31.11 -27.27
C LYS A 295 -18.01 -29.86 -26.40
N ALA A 296 -19.17 -29.28 -26.09
CA ALA A 296 -19.28 -28.21 -25.09
C ALA A 296 -18.76 -28.68 -23.71
N SER A 297 -19.05 -29.93 -23.33
CA SER A 297 -18.52 -30.54 -22.10
C SER A 297 -17.00 -30.79 -22.13
N SER A 298 -16.39 -31.08 -23.29
CA SER A 298 -14.92 -31.17 -23.40
C SER A 298 -14.24 -29.80 -23.43
N ALA A 299 -14.86 -28.79 -24.05
CA ALA A 299 -14.43 -27.40 -23.96
C ALA A 299 -14.43 -26.90 -22.50
N LEU A 300 -15.44 -27.30 -21.72
CA LEU A 300 -15.55 -27.05 -20.28
C LEU A 300 -14.51 -27.79 -19.42
N ALA A 301 -14.03 -28.95 -19.86
CA ALA A 301 -12.93 -29.65 -19.19
C ALA A 301 -11.58 -28.92 -19.34
N ALA A 302 -11.45 -28.06 -20.35
CA ALA A 302 -10.32 -27.15 -20.52
C ALA A 302 -10.48 -25.83 -19.74
N ILE A 303 -11.67 -25.55 -19.17
CA ILE A 303 -11.87 -24.36 -18.35
C ILE A 303 -11.34 -24.65 -16.94
N PRO A 304 -10.42 -23.82 -16.44
CA PRO A 304 -9.83 -24.05 -15.13
C PRO A 304 -10.85 -24.07 -13.99
N ALA A 305 -10.61 -24.92 -13.00
CA ALA A 305 -11.54 -25.17 -11.89
C ALA A 305 -11.49 -24.05 -10.84
N THR A 306 -10.41 -23.26 -10.82
CA THR A 306 -10.24 -22.16 -9.87
C THR A 306 -9.93 -20.84 -10.57
N LEU A 307 -10.25 -19.73 -9.90
CA LEU A 307 -9.88 -18.38 -10.35
C LEU A 307 -8.36 -18.25 -10.53
N GLN A 308 -7.56 -18.89 -9.69
CA GLN A 308 -6.10 -18.85 -9.79
C GLN A 308 -5.61 -19.51 -11.08
N GLU A 309 -6.09 -20.71 -11.39
CA GLU A 309 -5.70 -21.41 -12.63
C GLU A 309 -6.16 -20.65 -13.88
N LEU A 310 -7.30 -19.96 -13.82
CA LEU A 310 -7.78 -19.12 -14.91
C LEU A 310 -6.86 -17.92 -15.19
N LEU A 311 -6.40 -17.25 -14.13
CA LEU A 311 -5.47 -16.12 -14.23
C LEU A 311 -4.10 -16.58 -14.75
N LEU A 312 -3.63 -17.77 -14.32
CA LEU A 312 -2.43 -18.40 -14.87
C LEU A 312 -2.60 -18.75 -16.35
N ALA A 313 -3.73 -19.34 -16.75
CA ALA A 313 -4.01 -19.67 -18.14
C ALA A 313 -3.98 -18.42 -19.05
N ARG A 314 -4.39 -17.25 -18.56
CA ARG A 314 -4.25 -15.98 -19.29
C ARG A 314 -2.80 -15.58 -19.50
N LEU A 315 -1.95 -15.77 -18.49
CA LEU A 315 -0.51 -15.52 -18.59
C LEU A 315 0.17 -16.54 -19.51
N ASP A 316 -0.32 -17.78 -19.55
CA ASP A 316 0.22 -18.85 -20.39
C ASP A 316 -0.08 -18.63 -21.88
N ARG A 317 -1.22 -18.01 -22.21
CA ARG A 317 -1.56 -17.59 -23.58
C ARG A 317 -0.65 -16.49 -24.13
N LEU A 318 0.06 -15.76 -23.28
CA LEU A 318 1.04 -14.77 -23.73
C LEU A 318 2.26 -15.47 -24.32
N GLN A 319 2.87 -14.81 -25.31
CA GLN A 319 4.20 -15.20 -25.77
C GLN A 319 5.24 -14.91 -24.67
N GLU A 320 6.46 -15.44 -24.84
CA GLU A 320 7.54 -15.31 -23.85
C GLU A 320 7.76 -13.85 -23.42
N ALA A 321 7.82 -12.91 -24.38
CA ALA A 321 7.99 -11.49 -24.11
C ALA A 321 6.90 -10.91 -23.19
N GLY A 322 5.62 -11.22 -23.46
CA GLY A 322 4.49 -10.78 -22.64
C GLY A 322 4.52 -11.39 -21.25
N ARG A 323 4.81 -12.70 -21.15
CA ARG A 323 4.87 -13.41 -19.86
C ARG A 323 5.98 -12.86 -18.97
N GLU A 324 7.17 -12.62 -19.52
CA GLU A 324 8.28 -12.04 -18.77
C GLU A 324 8.01 -10.60 -18.34
N ALA A 325 7.42 -9.78 -19.20
CA ALA A 325 7.00 -8.43 -18.85
C ALA A 325 5.97 -8.45 -17.70
N ALA A 326 5.02 -9.41 -17.71
CA ALA A 326 4.05 -9.56 -16.62
C ALA A 326 4.74 -9.95 -15.31
N GLN A 327 5.66 -10.90 -15.36
CA GLN A 327 6.37 -11.39 -14.18
C GLN A 327 7.28 -10.31 -13.57
N LEU A 328 8.06 -9.61 -14.39
CA LEU A 328 8.89 -8.50 -13.91
C LEU A 328 8.02 -7.35 -13.40
N GLY A 329 6.97 -6.98 -14.14
CA GLY A 329 6.00 -5.98 -13.69
C GLY A 329 5.41 -6.34 -12.33
N ALA A 330 5.01 -7.60 -12.13
CA ALA A 330 4.45 -8.07 -10.86
C ALA A 330 5.43 -7.97 -9.68
N VAL A 331 6.73 -8.15 -9.94
CA VAL A 331 7.81 -7.94 -8.96
C VAL A 331 8.01 -6.47 -8.63
N LEU A 332 7.97 -5.58 -9.63
CA LEU A 332 8.12 -4.13 -9.43
C LEU A 332 6.94 -3.51 -8.68
N GLY A 333 5.74 -4.05 -8.87
CA GLY A 333 4.53 -3.60 -8.18
C GLY A 333 3.29 -3.75 -9.04
N ARG A 334 2.12 -3.42 -8.48
CA ARG A 334 0.88 -3.41 -9.27
C ARG A 334 0.86 -2.27 -10.29
N ASP A 335 1.59 -1.21 -9.99
CA ASP A 335 1.86 -0.12 -10.90
C ASP A 335 3.37 0.10 -11.00
N PHE A 336 3.83 0.43 -12.19
CA PHE A 336 5.25 0.65 -12.47
C PHE A 336 5.39 1.55 -13.70
N THR A 337 6.50 2.28 -13.78
CA THR A 337 6.82 3.10 -14.95
C THR A 337 7.55 2.26 -16.00
N TYR A 338 7.42 2.68 -17.27
CA TYR A 338 8.23 2.12 -18.35
C TYR A 338 9.73 2.19 -18.05
N ALA A 339 10.20 3.33 -17.53
CA ALA A 339 11.60 3.54 -17.21
C ALA A 339 12.12 2.52 -16.17
N LEU A 340 11.38 2.30 -15.09
CA LEU A 340 11.77 1.32 -14.07
C LEU A 340 11.79 -0.10 -14.62
N LEU A 341 10.76 -0.48 -15.39
CA LEU A 341 10.70 -1.79 -16.06
C LEU A 341 11.88 -1.98 -17.02
N ARG A 342 12.19 -0.96 -17.82
CA ARG A 342 13.27 -0.97 -18.81
C ARG A 342 14.64 -1.16 -18.16
N HIS A 343 14.88 -0.52 -17.02
CA HIS A 343 16.15 -0.64 -16.31
C HIS A 343 16.27 -1.92 -15.48
N ALA A 344 15.14 -2.52 -15.08
CA ALA A 344 15.12 -3.81 -14.38
C ALA A 344 15.07 -5.03 -15.34
N SER A 345 14.87 -4.80 -16.63
CA SER A 345 14.81 -5.86 -17.63
C SER A 345 16.19 -6.10 -18.28
N ASP A 346 16.55 -7.37 -18.47
CA ASP A 346 17.71 -7.76 -19.30
C ASP A 346 17.38 -7.85 -20.79
N ARG A 347 16.09 -7.72 -21.16
CA ARG A 347 15.66 -7.77 -22.55
C ARG A 347 15.94 -6.44 -23.25
N ASP A 348 16.14 -6.52 -24.57
CA ASP A 348 16.22 -5.33 -25.40
C ASP A 348 14.88 -4.57 -25.41
N GLU A 349 14.93 -3.33 -25.89
CA GLU A 349 13.79 -2.42 -25.84
C GLU A 349 12.61 -2.91 -26.69
N ASP A 350 12.87 -3.49 -27.86
CA ASP A 350 11.83 -3.93 -28.79
C ASP A 350 11.08 -5.14 -28.23
N THR A 351 11.80 -6.09 -27.64
CA THR A 351 11.20 -7.23 -26.92
C THR A 351 10.32 -6.75 -25.77
N LEU A 352 10.79 -5.78 -24.97
CA LEU A 352 10.03 -5.27 -23.84
C LEU A 352 8.75 -4.53 -24.27
N ARG A 353 8.85 -3.70 -25.30
CA ARG A 353 7.69 -3.01 -25.89
C ARG A 353 6.69 -4.01 -26.46
N THR A 354 7.16 -5.05 -27.15
CA THR A 354 6.32 -6.15 -27.64
C THR A 354 5.59 -6.83 -26.50
N GLY A 355 6.28 -7.17 -25.42
CA GLY A 355 5.67 -7.76 -24.23
C GLY A 355 4.60 -6.85 -23.62
N LEU A 356 4.88 -5.56 -23.47
CA LEU A 356 3.91 -4.59 -22.95
C LEU A 356 2.68 -4.42 -23.86
N MET A 357 2.85 -4.40 -25.17
CA MET A 357 1.74 -4.38 -26.12
C MET A 357 0.85 -5.61 -25.94
N GLN A 358 1.44 -6.81 -25.86
CA GLN A 358 0.69 -8.05 -25.60
C GLN A 358 -0.10 -7.99 -24.29
N LEU A 359 0.48 -7.41 -23.22
CA LEU A 359 -0.23 -7.26 -21.95
C LEU A 359 -1.39 -6.28 -22.02
N VAL A 360 -1.27 -5.20 -22.79
CA VAL A 360 -2.34 -4.22 -23.00
C VAL A 360 -3.46 -4.82 -23.85
N GLU A 361 -3.12 -5.48 -24.97
CA GLU A 361 -4.05 -6.17 -25.87
C GLU A 361 -4.80 -7.29 -25.15
N ALA A 362 -4.10 -8.11 -24.37
CA ALA A 362 -4.71 -9.14 -23.53
C ALA A 362 -5.51 -8.59 -22.35
N GLY A 363 -5.54 -7.26 -22.16
CA GLY A 363 -6.24 -6.61 -21.06
C GLY A 363 -5.71 -6.97 -19.67
N ILE A 364 -4.44 -7.33 -19.55
CA ILE A 364 -3.80 -7.66 -18.28
C ILE A 364 -3.32 -6.38 -17.58
N VAL A 365 -2.69 -5.48 -18.34
CA VAL A 365 -2.30 -4.15 -17.86
C VAL A 365 -3.02 -3.06 -18.65
N ARG A 366 -2.94 -1.84 -18.15
CA ARG A 366 -3.32 -0.62 -18.87
C ARG A 366 -2.16 0.35 -18.86
N ALA A 367 -1.95 1.03 -19.97
CA ALA A 367 -1.01 2.12 -20.08
C ALA A 367 -1.72 3.45 -19.80
N GLU A 368 -1.11 4.27 -18.95
CA GLU A 368 -1.51 5.64 -18.65
C GLU A 368 -0.33 6.59 -18.95
N GLY A 369 -0.60 7.78 -19.49
CA GLY A 369 0.46 8.75 -19.85
C GLY A 369 0.92 8.65 -21.31
N SER A 370 1.98 9.39 -21.64
CA SER A 370 2.64 9.35 -22.95
C SER A 370 3.61 8.15 -23.03
N GLU A 371 4.00 7.72 -24.22
CA GLU A 371 4.83 6.52 -24.41
C GLU A 371 6.15 6.50 -23.64
N GLN A 372 6.78 7.65 -23.39
CA GLN A 372 8.06 7.75 -22.66
C GLN A 372 7.88 7.87 -21.14
N ALA A 373 6.74 8.40 -20.69
CA ALA A 373 6.37 8.52 -19.27
C ALA A 373 5.20 7.58 -18.92
N ALA A 374 5.10 6.45 -19.63
CA ALA A 374 3.97 5.55 -19.49
C ALA A 374 4.03 4.85 -18.13
N ARG A 375 2.95 4.96 -17.37
CA ARG A 375 2.69 4.14 -16.19
C ARG A 375 1.82 2.96 -16.59
N TYR A 376 2.23 1.77 -16.22
CA TYR A 376 1.48 0.55 -16.44
C TYR A 376 0.86 0.10 -15.13
N VAL A 377 -0.41 -0.30 -15.19
CA VAL A 377 -1.17 -0.75 -14.01
C VAL A 377 -1.86 -2.07 -14.32
N PHE A 378 -1.69 -3.09 -13.48
CA PHE A 378 -2.47 -4.32 -13.61
C PHE A 378 -3.96 -4.04 -13.37
N ARG A 379 -4.81 -4.49 -14.31
CA ARG A 379 -6.27 -4.30 -14.21
C ARG A 379 -6.84 -4.88 -12.91
N HIS A 380 -6.31 -6.04 -12.49
CA HIS A 380 -6.74 -6.74 -11.28
C HIS A 380 -5.53 -7.13 -10.43
N ALA A 381 -5.59 -6.87 -9.11
CA ALA A 381 -4.56 -7.30 -8.16
C ALA A 381 -4.31 -8.81 -8.23
N LEU A 382 -5.37 -9.59 -8.45
CA LEU A 382 -5.28 -11.03 -8.57
C LEU A 382 -4.44 -11.50 -9.78
N ILE A 383 -4.40 -10.73 -10.88
CA ILE A 383 -3.52 -11.07 -12.02
C ILE A 383 -2.05 -10.86 -11.63
N GLN A 384 -1.75 -9.76 -10.92
CA GLN A 384 -0.41 -9.52 -10.38
C GLN A 384 -0.01 -10.63 -9.39
N GLU A 385 -0.90 -11.00 -8.48
CA GLU A 385 -0.68 -12.09 -7.52
C GLU A 385 -0.44 -13.43 -8.24
N ALA A 386 -1.22 -13.74 -9.29
CA ALA A 386 -1.02 -14.93 -10.11
C ALA A 386 0.31 -14.90 -10.88
N ALA A 387 0.69 -13.76 -11.46
CA ALA A 387 1.97 -13.61 -12.16
C ALA A 387 3.16 -13.79 -11.21
N LEU A 388 3.11 -13.20 -10.02
CA LEU A 388 4.13 -13.36 -8.99
C LEU A 388 4.16 -14.80 -8.45
N GLY A 389 2.98 -15.40 -8.23
CA GLY A 389 2.82 -16.78 -7.77
C GLY A 389 3.25 -17.83 -8.79
N SER A 390 3.27 -17.49 -10.08
CA SER A 390 3.76 -18.36 -11.16
C SER A 390 5.29 -18.55 -11.14
N LEU A 391 6.01 -17.69 -10.42
CA LEU A 391 7.47 -17.68 -10.40
C LEU A 391 8.03 -18.73 -9.45
N LEU A 392 8.88 -19.62 -9.99
CA LEU A 392 9.74 -20.45 -9.17
C LEU A 392 10.71 -19.59 -8.35
N ARG A 393 11.05 -20.06 -7.14
CA ARG A 393 11.88 -19.33 -6.18
C ARG A 393 13.17 -18.74 -6.79
N PRO A 394 13.98 -19.47 -7.60
CA PRO A 394 15.20 -18.90 -8.18
C PRO A 394 14.92 -17.73 -9.15
N ARG A 395 13.87 -17.84 -9.97
CA ARG A 395 13.50 -16.78 -10.92
C ARG A 395 12.93 -15.56 -10.18
N ARG A 396 12.12 -15.77 -9.14
CA ARG A 396 11.63 -14.67 -8.29
C ARG A 396 12.80 -13.92 -7.65
N GLN A 397 13.74 -14.63 -7.03
CA GLN A 397 14.94 -14.03 -6.44
C GLN A 397 15.72 -13.21 -7.46
N TYR A 398 15.95 -13.76 -8.66
CA TYR A 398 16.62 -13.07 -9.76
C TYR A 398 15.93 -11.76 -10.15
N LEU A 399 14.61 -11.78 -10.34
CA LEU A 399 13.85 -10.57 -10.72
C LEU A 399 13.88 -9.51 -9.61
N HIS A 400 13.83 -9.91 -8.34
CA HIS A 400 14.00 -8.96 -7.24
C HIS A 400 15.42 -8.37 -7.20
N GLN A 401 16.47 -9.14 -7.50
CA GLN A 401 17.83 -8.62 -7.64
C GLN A 401 17.91 -7.57 -8.76
N GLN A 402 17.28 -7.84 -9.91
CA GLN A 402 17.23 -6.87 -11.01
C GLN A 402 16.50 -5.58 -10.63
N ALA A 403 15.38 -5.68 -9.91
CA ALA A 403 14.67 -4.53 -9.37
C ALA A 403 15.57 -3.69 -8.46
N THR A 404 16.33 -4.31 -7.53
CA THR A 404 17.25 -3.56 -6.66
C THR A 404 18.37 -2.87 -7.45
N ARG A 405 18.92 -3.53 -8.48
CA ARG A 405 19.97 -2.96 -9.33
C ARG A 405 19.45 -1.74 -10.09
N ALA A 406 18.26 -1.82 -10.65
CA ALA A 406 17.61 -0.73 -11.36
C ALA A 406 17.37 0.47 -10.44
N ILE A 407 16.75 0.23 -9.28
CA ILE A 407 16.42 1.29 -8.31
C ILE A 407 17.69 1.97 -7.81
N LEU A 408 18.72 1.22 -7.40
CA LEU A 408 19.97 1.81 -6.90
C LEU A 408 20.78 2.55 -7.97
N GLY A 409 20.77 2.04 -9.21
CA GLY A 409 21.58 2.60 -10.29
C GLY A 409 20.96 3.80 -10.99
N GLN A 410 19.63 3.81 -11.13
CA GLN A 410 18.93 4.78 -12.00
C GLN A 410 17.90 5.63 -11.24
N PHE A 411 17.48 5.20 -10.05
CA PHE A 411 16.47 5.88 -9.24
C PHE A 411 16.94 6.09 -7.78
N PRO A 412 18.11 6.72 -7.55
CA PRO A 412 18.66 6.88 -6.20
C PRO A 412 17.72 7.70 -5.29
N GLU A 413 16.97 8.65 -5.85
CA GLU A 413 15.96 9.40 -5.11
C GLU A 413 14.83 8.51 -4.59
N LEU A 414 14.39 7.51 -5.38
CA LEU A 414 13.40 6.53 -4.95
C LEU A 414 13.95 5.67 -3.80
N ALA A 415 15.22 5.26 -3.87
CA ALA A 415 15.89 4.51 -2.81
C ALA A 415 15.97 5.30 -1.49
N GLU A 416 16.28 6.60 -1.56
CA GLU A 416 16.27 7.48 -0.40
C GLU A 416 14.87 7.75 0.14
N LEU A 417 13.89 7.91 -0.75
CA LEU A 417 12.50 8.17 -0.38
C LEU A 417 11.81 6.94 0.22
N GLN A 418 12.17 5.73 -0.21
CA GLN A 418 11.49 4.48 0.17
C GLN A 418 12.49 3.35 0.47
N PRO A 419 13.32 3.46 1.53
CA PRO A 419 14.26 2.40 1.92
C PRO A 419 13.59 1.05 2.21
N GLU A 420 12.35 1.07 2.68
CA GLU A 420 11.53 -0.12 2.92
C GLU A 420 11.21 -0.92 1.65
N LEU A 421 11.13 -0.27 0.49
CA LEU A 421 10.93 -0.93 -0.80
C LEU A 421 12.18 -1.75 -1.18
N LEU A 422 13.37 -1.15 -1.04
CA LEU A 422 14.62 -1.87 -1.26
C LEU A 422 14.83 -3.00 -0.27
N ALA A 423 14.52 -2.77 1.01
CA ALA A 423 14.51 -3.83 2.01
C ALA A 423 13.63 -5.01 1.59
N HIS A 424 12.41 -4.75 1.09
CA HIS A 424 11.52 -5.79 0.58
C HIS A 424 12.17 -6.56 -0.57
N HIS A 425 12.68 -5.88 -1.60
CA HIS A 425 13.32 -6.56 -2.72
C HIS A 425 14.58 -7.35 -2.31
N PHE A 426 15.40 -6.86 -1.38
CA PHE A 426 16.56 -7.62 -0.90
C PHE A 426 16.17 -8.88 -0.10
N VAL A 427 15.12 -8.80 0.73
CA VAL A 427 14.58 -9.99 1.42
C VAL A 427 14.11 -11.03 0.41
N GLU A 428 13.32 -10.61 -0.59
CA GLU A 428 12.79 -11.50 -1.62
C GLU A 428 13.86 -12.02 -2.58
N ALA A 429 14.94 -11.27 -2.78
CA ALA A 429 16.14 -11.68 -3.51
C ALA A 429 17.01 -12.69 -2.75
N GLY A 430 16.78 -12.88 -1.45
CA GLY A 430 17.62 -13.70 -0.57
C GLY A 430 18.94 -13.05 -0.17
N ASP A 431 19.12 -11.75 -0.42
CA ASP A 431 20.30 -10.99 0.02
C ASP A 431 20.05 -10.41 1.42
N CYS A 432 20.19 -11.28 2.42
CA CYS A 432 19.89 -10.92 3.81
C CYS A 432 20.78 -9.78 4.32
N GLU A 433 22.01 -9.65 3.84
CA GLU A 433 22.96 -8.63 4.30
C GLU A 433 22.47 -7.23 3.93
N ARG A 434 22.21 -7.00 2.64
CA ARG A 434 21.65 -5.74 2.18
C ARG A 434 20.25 -5.51 2.72
N ALA A 435 19.44 -6.57 2.84
CA ALA A 435 18.11 -6.46 3.46
C ALA A 435 18.17 -5.86 4.86
N ILE A 436 19.11 -6.30 5.70
CA ILE A 436 19.30 -5.78 7.05
C ILE A 436 19.70 -4.29 7.03
N GLU A 437 20.61 -3.90 6.13
CA GLU A 437 21.03 -2.49 6.00
C GLU A 437 19.86 -1.58 5.61
N TRP A 438 19.06 -1.99 4.63
CA TRP A 438 17.91 -1.21 4.17
C TRP A 438 16.75 -1.22 5.17
N LEU A 439 16.54 -2.31 5.91
CA LEU A 439 15.59 -2.34 7.03
C LEU A 439 16.02 -1.42 8.17
N GLU A 440 17.32 -1.36 8.49
CA GLU A 440 17.83 -0.43 9.48
C GLU A 440 17.58 1.02 9.04
N LYS A 441 17.90 1.36 7.79
CA LYS A 441 17.63 2.68 7.21
C LYS A 441 16.14 3.03 7.23
N ALA A 442 15.27 2.08 6.90
CA ALA A 442 13.82 2.24 6.99
C ALA A 442 13.35 2.47 8.43
N GLY A 443 13.90 1.73 9.40
CA GLY A 443 13.65 1.93 10.82
C GLY A 443 14.07 3.33 11.29
N GLN A 444 15.28 3.77 10.94
CA GLN A 444 15.79 5.09 11.31
C GLN A 444 14.90 6.21 10.74
N LYS A 445 14.50 6.07 9.48
CA LYS A 445 13.58 7.01 8.82
C LYS A 445 12.19 7.02 9.47
N ALA A 446 11.69 5.86 9.85
CA ALA A 446 10.43 5.74 10.58
C ALA A 446 10.50 6.43 11.96
N VAL A 447 11.61 6.29 12.70
CA VAL A 447 11.83 7.02 13.96
C VAL A 447 11.87 8.53 13.76
N GLN A 448 12.57 9.01 12.72
CA GLN A 448 12.61 10.45 12.38
C GLN A 448 11.21 11.02 12.07
N ARG A 449 10.30 10.17 11.60
CA ARG A 449 8.89 10.50 11.32
C ARG A 449 7.93 10.13 12.47
N SER A 450 8.46 9.66 13.60
CA SER A 450 7.71 9.21 14.79
C SER A 450 6.74 8.06 14.51
N ALA A 451 6.98 7.33 13.43
CA ALA A 451 6.28 6.13 13.05
C ALA A 451 6.86 4.93 13.83
N ASN A 452 6.76 4.99 15.16
CA ASN A 452 7.43 4.04 16.04
C ASN A 452 6.97 2.59 15.83
N THR A 453 5.69 2.37 15.47
CA THR A 453 5.18 1.04 15.11
C THR A 453 5.88 0.49 13.86
N ASP A 454 6.05 1.32 12.83
CA ASP A 454 6.75 0.95 11.61
C ASP A 454 8.23 0.70 11.88
N ALA A 455 8.87 1.55 12.71
CA ALA A 455 10.25 1.39 13.14
C ALA A 455 10.48 0.06 13.88
N VAL A 456 9.62 -0.27 14.85
CA VAL A 456 9.65 -1.56 15.56
C VAL A 456 9.52 -2.72 14.58
N SER A 457 8.65 -2.62 13.57
CA SER A 457 8.49 -3.65 12.55
C SER A 457 9.76 -3.85 11.73
N HIS A 458 10.38 -2.76 11.25
CA HIS A 458 11.61 -2.82 10.45
C HIS A 458 12.80 -3.38 11.24
N TYR A 459 13.04 -2.89 12.46
CA TYR A 459 14.12 -3.39 13.31
C TYR A 459 13.90 -4.84 13.72
N SER A 460 12.67 -5.23 14.06
CA SER A 460 12.33 -6.61 14.43
C SER A 460 12.56 -7.58 13.26
N ARG A 461 12.21 -7.18 12.03
CA ARG A 461 12.50 -7.94 10.81
C ARG A 461 14.00 -8.06 10.55
N ALA A 462 14.76 -6.98 10.75
CA ALA A 462 16.22 -7.01 10.60
C ALA A 462 16.88 -7.97 11.61
N ILE A 463 16.45 -7.94 12.88
CA ILE A 463 16.91 -8.86 13.93
C ILE A 463 16.53 -10.31 13.60
N ALA A 464 15.33 -10.55 13.05
CA ALA A 464 14.93 -11.90 12.63
C ALA A 464 15.85 -12.46 11.54
N LEU A 465 16.22 -11.66 10.53
CA LEU A 465 17.15 -12.07 9.47
C LEU A 465 18.56 -12.38 9.99
N LEU A 466 18.98 -11.79 11.11
CA LEU A 466 20.26 -12.11 11.75
C LEU A 466 20.26 -13.47 12.44
N ARG A 467 19.08 -14.01 12.84
CA ARG A 467 19.01 -15.30 13.56
C ARG A 467 19.51 -16.45 12.72
N ASP A 468 19.29 -16.39 11.40
CA ASP A 468 19.69 -17.41 10.44
C ASP A 468 21.18 -17.33 10.03
N ARG A 469 21.93 -16.33 10.54
CA ARG A 469 23.37 -16.19 10.30
C ARG A 469 24.19 -16.83 11.44
N PRO A 470 25.37 -17.40 11.12
CA PRO A 470 26.26 -17.96 12.14
C PRO A 470 26.69 -16.89 13.15
N GLU A 471 26.78 -17.31 14.42
CA GLU A 471 27.24 -16.43 15.50
C GLU A 471 28.68 -15.95 15.25
N GLY A 472 28.95 -14.68 15.60
CA GLY A 472 30.28 -14.08 15.43
C GLY A 472 30.26 -12.57 15.62
N ASP A 473 31.44 -11.98 15.81
CA ASP A 473 31.61 -10.55 16.12
C ASP A 473 30.87 -9.59 15.14
N PRO A 474 30.89 -9.79 13.80
CA PRO A 474 30.12 -8.93 12.89
C PRO A 474 28.60 -9.00 13.08
N ARG A 475 28.07 -10.21 13.31
CA ARG A 475 26.63 -10.42 13.56
C ARG A 475 26.23 -9.83 14.90
N ASP A 476 26.99 -10.10 15.95
CA ASP A 476 26.69 -9.69 17.32
C ASP A 476 26.71 -8.16 17.44
N ARG A 477 27.66 -7.47 16.78
CA ARG A 477 27.68 -6.00 16.69
C ARG A 477 26.47 -5.44 15.96
N LYS A 478 26.06 -6.07 14.85
CA LYS A 478 24.88 -5.64 14.10
C LYS A 478 23.59 -5.85 14.89
N GLU A 479 23.46 -6.99 15.57
CA GLU A 479 22.34 -7.26 16.46
C GLU A 479 22.30 -6.23 17.60
N LEU A 480 23.44 -5.93 18.22
CA LEU A 480 23.54 -4.93 19.28
C LEU A 480 23.03 -3.56 18.82
N ALA A 481 23.50 -3.08 17.66
CA ALA A 481 23.06 -1.81 17.09
C ALA A 481 21.53 -1.78 16.87
N LEU A 482 20.97 -2.85 16.31
CA LEU A 482 19.52 -2.96 16.06
C LEU A 482 18.70 -3.04 17.36
N GLN A 483 19.16 -3.78 18.37
CA GLN A 483 18.49 -3.86 19.67
C GLN A 483 18.45 -2.50 20.36
N LEU A 484 19.56 -1.76 20.33
CA LEU A 484 19.61 -0.41 20.89
C LEU A 484 18.70 0.57 20.13
N ALA A 485 18.67 0.47 18.79
CA ALA A 485 17.78 1.28 17.95
C ALA A 485 16.28 0.93 18.15
N LEU A 486 15.97 -0.34 18.46
CA LEU A 486 14.61 -0.83 18.71
C LEU A 486 14.05 -0.34 20.06
N GLY A 487 14.89 -0.19 21.08
CA GLY A 487 14.44 0.04 22.46
C GLY A 487 13.58 1.28 22.65
N ALA A 488 14.00 2.44 22.13
CA ALA A 488 13.25 3.69 22.29
C ALA A 488 11.89 3.67 21.57
N PRO A 489 11.79 3.28 20.28
CA PRO A 489 10.50 3.10 19.60
C PRO A 489 9.56 2.14 20.34
N LEU A 490 10.10 1.04 20.88
CA LEU A 490 9.33 0.03 21.61
C LEU A 490 8.77 0.57 22.93
N MET A 491 9.57 1.33 23.69
CA MET A 491 9.11 2.06 24.87
C MET A 491 7.98 3.04 24.52
N SER A 492 8.07 3.74 23.40
CA SER A 492 7.05 4.69 22.98
C SER A 492 5.69 4.04 22.65
N ILE A 493 5.69 2.83 22.08
CA ILE A 493 4.43 2.16 21.65
C ILE A 493 3.86 1.18 22.69
N ARG A 494 4.68 0.61 23.58
CA ARG A 494 4.26 -0.39 24.57
C ARG A 494 4.38 0.10 26.02
N GLY A 495 5.06 1.22 26.24
CA GLY A 495 5.39 1.75 27.56
C GLY A 495 6.74 1.24 28.07
N TYR A 496 7.32 1.99 29.02
CA TYR A 496 8.66 1.74 29.57
C TYR A 496 8.81 0.39 30.28
N ALA A 497 7.73 -0.12 30.88
CA ALA A 497 7.74 -1.35 31.68
C ALA A 497 7.23 -2.59 30.89
N ALA A 498 7.16 -2.51 29.56
CA ALA A 498 6.74 -3.65 28.74
C ALA A 498 7.82 -4.75 28.72
N PRO A 499 7.46 -6.04 28.82
CA PRO A 499 8.43 -7.14 28.80
C PRO A 499 9.38 -7.12 27.60
N GLU A 500 8.88 -6.74 26.43
CA GLU A 500 9.66 -6.69 25.20
C GLU A 500 10.77 -5.61 25.28
N VAL A 501 10.55 -4.52 26.02
CA VAL A 501 11.57 -3.49 26.29
C VAL A 501 12.70 -4.07 27.15
N HIS A 502 12.35 -4.82 28.19
CA HIS A 502 13.33 -5.50 29.02
C HIS A 502 14.18 -6.46 28.17
N ASP A 503 13.53 -7.32 27.39
CA ASP A 503 14.21 -8.34 26.58
C ASP A 503 15.17 -7.73 25.56
N THR A 504 14.75 -6.62 24.93
CA THR A 504 15.56 -5.83 23.99
C THR A 504 16.84 -5.32 24.65
N TYR A 505 16.74 -4.63 25.78
CA TYR A 505 17.90 -4.05 26.46
C TYR A 505 18.75 -5.09 27.21
N ALA A 506 18.13 -6.17 27.70
CA ALA A 506 18.85 -7.30 28.29
C ALA A 506 19.72 -8.01 27.24
N ARG A 507 19.17 -8.24 26.04
CA ARG A 507 19.92 -8.80 24.91
C ARG A 507 21.06 -7.88 24.47
N ALA A 508 20.81 -6.57 24.36
CA ALA A 508 21.85 -5.59 24.06
C ALA A 508 22.99 -5.64 25.09
N ARG A 509 22.67 -5.69 26.39
CA ARG A 509 23.67 -5.78 27.46
C ARG A 509 24.50 -7.06 27.38
N GLU A 510 23.89 -8.19 27.03
CA GLU A 510 24.60 -9.45 26.84
C GLU A 510 25.58 -9.38 25.66
N LEU A 511 25.15 -8.79 24.55
CA LEU A 511 26.02 -8.59 23.37
C LEU A 511 27.19 -7.64 23.67
N CYS A 512 26.98 -6.55 24.42
CA CYS A 512 28.07 -5.68 24.89
C CYS A 512 29.13 -6.46 25.68
N ARG A 513 28.71 -7.38 26.55
CA ARG A 513 29.62 -8.21 27.36
C ARG A 513 30.42 -9.18 26.51
N ARG A 514 29.78 -9.81 25.52
CA ARG A 514 30.46 -10.72 24.59
C ARG A 514 31.49 -9.99 23.72
N ALA A 515 31.16 -8.78 23.27
CA ALA A 515 32.02 -7.98 22.39
C ALA A 515 33.12 -7.18 23.13
N GLY A 516 33.03 -7.04 24.45
CA GLY A 516 33.89 -6.12 25.22
C GLY A 516 33.64 -4.64 24.90
N ASP A 517 32.47 -4.30 24.35
CA ASP A 517 32.10 -2.94 23.96
C ASP A 517 31.52 -2.16 25.15
N ASP A 518 32.42 -1.50 25.88
CA ASP A 518 32.06 -0.67 27.03
C ASP A 518 31.32 0.62 26.65
N ALA A 519 31.44 1.10 25.40
CA ALA A 519 30.78 2.32 24.95
C ALA A 519 29.26 2.12 24.80
N GLN A 520 28.85 0.98 24.24
CA GLN A 520 27.43 0.63 24.07
C GLN A 520 26.79 -0.01 25.31
N LEU A 521 27.58 -0.31 26.35
CA LEU A 521 27.05 -0.82 27.61
C LEU A 521 26.20 0.22 28.36
N PHE A 522 26.49 1.52 28.21
CA PHE A 522 25.70 2.55 28.87
C PHE A 522 24.26 2.64 28.35
N PRO A 523 24.01 2.79 27.03
CA PRO A 523 22.65 2.79 26.49
C PRO A 523 21.82 1.56 26.90
N SER A 524 22.43 0.37 26.92
CA SER A 524 21.73 -0.86 27.33
C SER A 524 21.38 -0.89 28.82
N VAL A 525 22.29 -0.47 29.70
CA VAL A 525 22.03 -0.37 31.14
C VAL A 525 21.02 0.75 31.46
N LEU A 526 21.09 1.88 30.75
CA LEU A 526 20.14 2.98 30.90
C LEU A 526 18.72 2.54 30.54
N GLY A 527 18.54 1.81 29.43
CA GLY A 527 17.24 1.26 29.05
C GLY A 527 16.65 0.31 30.11
N LEU A 528 17.47 -0.62 30.64
CA LEU A 528 17.05 -1.50 31.75
C LEU A 528 16.74 -0.71 33.02
N TRP A 529 17.53 0.30 33.36
CA TRP A 529 17.28 1.16 34.50
C TRP A 529 15.92 1.87 34.37
N GLN A 530 15.61 2.43 33.21
CA GLN A 530 14.30 3.07 32.94
C GLN A 530 13.15 2.06 33.08
N PHE A 531 13.30 0.84 32.53
CA PHE A 531 12.33 -0.24 32.69
C PHE A 531 12.05 -0.55 34.16
N TYR A 532 13.09 -0.82 34.96
CA TYR A 532 12.93 -1.19 36.37
C TYR A 532 12.46 -0.02 37.25
N MET A 533 12.86 1.22 36.93
CA MET A 533 12.34 2.42 37.62
C MET A 533 10.83 2.54 37.45
N VAL A 534 10.34 2.51 36.21
CA VAL A 534 8.91 2.71 35.91
C VAL A 534 8.08 1.49 36.33
N GLY A 535 8.65 0.28 36.22
CA GLY A 535 8.02 -0.97 36.65
C GLY A 535 7.95 -1.19 38.17
N GLY A 536 8.43 -0.24 38.98
CA GLY A 536 8.33 -0.31 40.45
C GLY A 536 9.40 -1.15 41.14
N ALA A 537 10.43 -1.62 40.42
CA ALA A 537 11.54 -2.40 40.96
C ALA A 537 12.73 -1.49 41.35
N ALA A 538 12.49 -0.56 42.26
CA ALA A 538 13.42 0.52 42.61
C ALA A 538 14.78 0.01 43.12
N GLU A 539 14.83 -1.11 43.85
CA GLU A 539 16.10 -1.67 44.35
C GLU A 539 16.99 -2.22 43.22
N ILE A 540 16.39 -2.92 42.26
CA ILE A 540 17.10 -3.45 41.07
C ILE A 540 17.64 -2.28 40.25
N SER A 541 16.81 -1.26 40.07
CA SER A 541 17.20 -0.04 39.36
C SER A 541 18.33 0.72 40.07
N ALA A 542 18.23 0.91 41.38
CA ALA A 542 19.29 1.55 42.17
C ALA A 542 20.60 0.76 42.12
N ASN A 543 20.55 -0.57 42.09
CA ASN A 543 21.72 -1.42 41.91
C ASN A 543 22.35 -1.27 40.52
N LEU A 544 21.56 -1.21 39.46
CA LEU A 544 22.05 -0.94 38.10
C LEU A 544 22.76 0.42 38.01
N GLY A 545 22.16 1.47 38.59
CA GLY A 545 22.75 2.80 38.64
C GLY A 545 24.06 2.86 39.43
N ARG A 546 24.12 2.22 40.61
CA ARG A 546 25.35 2.13 41.43
C ARG A 546 26.46 1.35 40.75
N HIS A 547 26.12 0.23 40.10
CA HIS A 547 27.11 -0.60 39.40
C HIS A 547 27.75 0.15 38.23
N TRP A 548 26.99 1.02 37.55
CA TRP A 548 27.52 1.85 36.47
C TRP A 548 28.38 3.00 36.99
N TRP A 549 27.93 3.74 38.02
CA TRP A 549 28.69 4.85 38.62
C TRP A 549 30.08 4.44 39.15
N ARG A 550 30.23 3.18 39.57
CA ARG A 550 31.49 2.64 40.10
C ARG A 550 32.47 2.14 39.03
N ARG A 551 32.11 2.12 37.75
CA ARG A 551 33.05 1.72 36.69
C ARG A 551 34.07 2.84 36.42
N PRO A 552 35.36 2.53 36.30
CA PRO A 552 36.36 3.52 35.90
C PRO A 552 35.99 4.07 34.51
N ARG A 553 35.93 5.40 34.38
CA ARG A 553 35.75 6.03 33.06
C ARG A 553 36.95 5.68 32.19
N PRO A 554 36.75 5.36 30.88
CA PRO A 554 37.88 5.21 29.97
C PRO A 554 38.71 6.50 29.98
N PRO A 555 40.05 6.43 29.88
CA PRO A 555 40.88 7.61 29.83
C PRO A 555 40.40 8.48 28.66
N THR A 556 39.94 9.69 28.97
CA THR A 556 39.66 10.72 27.98
C THR A 556 40.91 10.91 27.15
N THR A 557 40.87 10.55 25.86
CA THR A 557 41.84 11.02 24.89
C THR A 557 41.66 12.53 24.77
N ALA A 558 42.40 13.26 25.61
CA ALA A 558 42.68 14.66 25.39
C ALA A 558 43.35 14.77 24.01
N ARG A 559 42.64 15.33 23.04
CA ARG A 559 43.27 15.90 21.84
C ARG A 559 43.18 17.42 21.97
N CYS A 560 44.36 18.01 22.15
CA CYS A 560 44.65 19.40 21.83
C CYS A 560 44.42 19.68 20.35
#